data_AF-A0A6P4Y4W9-F1
#
_entry.id   AF-A0A6P4Y4W9-F1
#
_cell.length_a   1.000
_cell.length_b   1.000
_cell.length_c   1.000
_cell.angle_alpha   90.00
_cell.angle_beta   90.00
_cell.angle_gamma   90.00
#
_symmetry.space_group_name_H-M   'P 1'
#
loop_
_entity.id
_entity.type
_entity.pdbx_description
1 polymer ?
#
loop_
_entity_poly.entity_id
_entity_poly.type
_entity_poly.pdbx_seq_one_letter_code
_entity_poly.pdbx_strand_id
1 'polypeptide(L)'
;MRLALSKRTAVLGLLWITMVEAIGDVTEEESKFAPKRVWSAVEAAEAWRECPDVETYNAYMTSCVLTFAEDVSQLGNETRCVWPKPSLVALRPYQRLTECATLVGKLTDCRDAVVLSRVMLALHRIFYVGCPRPPEHMLEAPPHIIACFVTLTTTMTIAVAIMLSLSRNPPIKIRRT
;
A
#
# COMPACT_ATOMS: atom_id res chain seq x y z
N MET A 1 58.27 2.13 17.44
CA MET A 1 57.25 2.42 18.48
C MET A 1 56.42 3.60 17.98
N ARG A 2 55.16 3.40 17.54
CA ARG A 2 53.90 3.73 18.27
C ARG A 2 53.97 5.16 18.89
N LEU A 3 53.11 6.13 18.63
CA LEU A 3 51.75 6.19 18.07
C LEU A 3 51.54 7.46 17.23
N ALA A 4 50.87 7.31 16.10
CA ALA A 4 50.14 8.37 15.43
C ALA A 4 48.73 8.44 16.02
N LEU A 5 48.37 9.54 16.68
CA LEU A 5 47.00 9.79 17.13
C LEU A 5 46.38 10.96 16.36
N SER A 6 45.42 10.58 15.51
CA SER A 6 44.15 11.24 15.24
C SER A 6 44.11 12.77 15.13
N LYS A 7 44.24 13.27 13.89
CA LYS A 7 43.74 14.59 13.46
C LYS A 7 42.55 14.51 12.49
N ARG A 8 41.89 13.34 12.38
CA ARG A 8 40.80 13.13 11.39
C ARG A 8 39.37 13.23 11.95
N THR A 9 39.19 13.42 13.26
CA THR A 9 37.86 13.50 13.87
C THR A 9 37.23 14.90 13.90
N ALA A 10 37.93 15.96 13.53
CA ALA A 10 37.37 17.32 13.59
C ALA A 10 36.64 17.77 12.30
N VAL A 11 36.85 17.11 11.16
CA VAL A 11 36.26 17.54 9.87
C VAL A 11 34.93 16.83 9.57
N LEU A 12 34.65 15.69 10.19
CA LEU A 12 33.40 14.95 10.02
C LEU A 12 32.24 15.48 10.88
N GLY A 13 32.51 16.30 11.89
CA GLY A 13 31.48 16.89 12.76
C GLY A 13 30.78 18.11 12.16
N LEU A 14 31.40 18.79 11.19
CA LEU A 14 30.84 20.01 10.57
C LEU A 14 30.03 19.73 9.30
N LEU A 15 30.16 18.55 8.68
CA LEU A 15 29.34 18.17 7.52
C LEU A 15 27.98 17.54 7.91
N TRP A 16 27.81 17.12 9.16
CA TRP A 16 26.52 16.61 9.65
C TRP A 16 25.55 17.73 10.07
N ILE A 17 26.06 18.93 10.37
CA ILE A 17 25.22 20.03 10.83
C ILE A 17 24.50 20.72 9.65
N THR A 18 25.07 20.71 8.43
CA THR A 18 24.43 21.34 7.26
C THR A 18 23.53 20.41 6.44
N MET A 19 23.44 19.10 6.75
CA MET A 19 22.51 18.18 6.05
C MET A 19 21.20 17.93 6.82
N VAL A 20 21.15 18.28 8.11
CA VAL A 20 19.91 18.22 8.92
C VAL A 20 19.06 19.49 8.76
N GLU A 21 19.57 20.50 8.08
CA GLU A 21 18.87 21.76 7.78
C GLU A 21 18.27 21.79 6.36
N ALA A 22 18.14 20.64 5.71
CA ALA A 22 17.46 20.49 4.40
C ALA A 22 16.20 19.59 4.45
N ILE A 23 15.78 19.15 5.64
CA ILE A 23 14.49 18.46 5.89
C ILE A 23 13.59 19.34 6.78
N GLY A 24 13.81 20.66 6.73
CA GLY A 24 13.11 21.67 7.52
C GLY A 24 12.08 22.47 6.73
N ASP A 25 11.60 21.95 5.60
CA ASP A 25 10.54 22.58 4.79
C ASP A 25 9.42 21.57 4.46
N VAL A 26 9.09 20.70 5.43
CA VAL A 26 7.72 20.16 5.49
C VAL A 26 6.86 21.32 5.94
N THR A 27 6.35 22.04 4.95
CA THR A 27 5.47 23.20 5.07
C THR A 27 4.53 23.07 6.27
N GLU A 28 4.75 23.91 7.28
CA GLU A 28 3.87 24.08 8.44
C GLU A 28 2.42 24.43 8.03
N GLU A 29 2.22 24.84 6.77
CA GLU A 29 0.91 25.01 6.14
C GLU A 29 0.15 23.71 5.85
N GLU A 30 0.79 22.60 5.47
CA GLU A 30 0.06 21.35 5.17
C GLU A 30 -0.59 20.76 6.43
N SER A 31 0.06 20.93 7.59
CA SER A 31 -0.44 20.48 8.89
C SER A 31 -1.73 21.20 9.33
N LYS A 32 -1.87 22.50 9.03
CA LYS A 32 -3.09 23.28 9.32
C LYS A 32 -4.16 23.18 8.23
N PHE A 33 -3.81 22.75 7.02
CA PHE A 33 -4.75 22.66 5.88
C PHE A 33 -5.50 21.33 5.79
N ALA A 34 -4.91 20.24 6.29
CA ALA A 34 -5.54 18.91 6.32
C ALA A 34 -6.87 18.85 7.10
N PRO A 35 -7.02 19.46 8.30
CA PRO A 35 -8.22 19.32 9.11
C PRO A 35 -9.50 19.85 8.45
N LYS A 36 -9.42 21.01 7.76
CA LYS A 36 -10.59 21.61 7.09
C LYS A 36 -11.06 20.78 5.89
N ARG A 37 -10.13 20.24 5.10
CA ARG A 37 -10.49 19.37 3.95
C ARG A 37 -10.99 18.00 4.41
N VAL A 38 -10.41 17.47 5.48
CA VAL A 38 -10.86 16.24 6.14
C VAL A 38 -12.28 16.39 6.70
N TRP A 39 -12.59 17.53 7.32
CA TRP A 39 -13.95 17.80 7.81
C TRP A 39 -14.97 17.80 6.66
N SER A 40 -14.65 18.46 5.54
CA SER A 40 -15.50 18.45 4.34
C SER A 40 -15.68 17.05 3.74
N ALA A 41 -14.72 16.13 3.93
CA ALA A 41 -14.81 14.75 3.48
C ALA A 41 -15.81 13.93 4.32
N VAL A 42 -15.87 14.20 5.62
CA VAL A 42 -16.82 13.58 6.55
C VAL A 42 -18.22 14.16 6.34
N GLU A 43 -18.34 15.49 6.21
CA GLU A 43 -19.61 16.16 5.89
C GLU A 43 -20.19 15.71 4.53
N ALA A 44 -19.35 15.56 3.50
CA ALA A 44 -19.80 15.04 2.20
C ALA A 44 -20.27 13.57 2.26
N ALA A 45 -19.92 12.84 3.33
CA ALA A 45 -20.37 11.47 3.53
C ALA A 45 -21.75 11.37 4.20
N GLU A 46 -22.27 12.45 4.80
CA GLU A 46 -23.46 12.55 5.68
C GLU A 46 -24.83 12.15 5.09
N ALA A 47 -24.90 11.53 3.92
CA ALA A 47 -26.14 10.90 3.48
C ALA A 47 -26.36 9.58 4.25
N TRP A 48 -26.76 9.70 5.52
CA TRP A 48 -27.20 8.65 6.42
C TRP A 48 -28.67 8.89 6.79
N ARG A 49 -29.55 7.96 6.42
CA ARG A 49 -30.96 8.00 6.86
C ARG A 49 -31.26 7.00 7.98
N GLU A 50 -30.27 6.20 8.41
CA GLU A 50 -30.48 5.01 9.25
C GLU A 50 -29.49 4.91 10.44
N CYS A 51 -28.82 6.00 10.83
CA CYS A 51 -27.89 6.00 11.97
C CYS A 51 -28.58 6.64 13.18
N PRO A 52 -28.85 5.91 14.28
CA PRO A 52 -29.56 6.43 15.45
C PRO A 52 -28.75 7.49 16.21
N ASP A 53 -27.41 7.44 16.12
CA ASP A 53 -26.51 8.38 16.78
C ASP A 53 -25.46 8.94 15.81
N VAL A 54 -25.93 9.81 14.91
CA VAL A 54 -25.10 10.42 13.86
C VAL A 54 -24.02 11.35 14.41
N GLU A 55 -24.29 12.04 15.51
CA GLU A 55 -23.35 13.01 16.10
C GLU A 55 -22.14 12.29 16.69
N THR A 56 -22.38 11.23 17.46
CA THR A 56 -21.31 10.38 18.01
C THR A 56 -20.57 9.64 16.91
N TYR A 57 -21.27 9.14 15.88
CA TYR A 57 -20.65 8.50 14.72
C TYR A 57 -19.68 9.47 14.01
N ASN A 58 -20.12 10.69 13.74
CA ASN A 58 -19.31 11.70 13.07
C ASN A 58 -18.09 12.10 13.90
N ALA A 59 -18.24 12.25 15.22
CA ALA A 59 -17.12 12.55 16.12
C ALA A 59 -16.05 11.44 16.08
N TYR A 60 -16.45 10.17 16.19
CA TYR A 60 -15.50 9.07 16.13
C TYR A 60 -14.90 8.87 14.74
N MET A 61 -15.70 8.99 13.67
CA MET A 61 -15.16 8.91 12.31
C MET A 61 -14.18 10.03 12.02
N THR A 62 -14.41 11.23 12.52
CA THR A 62 -13.44 12.32 12.42
C THR A 62 -12.11 11.92 13.06
N SER A 63 -12.13 11.31 14.25
CA SER A 63 -10.92 10.79 14.90
C SER A 63 -10.20 9.73 14.05
N CYS A 64 -10.95 8.77 13.48
CA CYS A 64 -10.39 7.77 12.57
C CYS A 64 -9.71 8.41 11.36
N VAL A 65 -10.34 9.43 10.76
CA VAL A 65 -9.81 10.09 9.57
C VAL A 65 -8.63 10.99 9.90
N LEU A 66 -8.62 11.67 11.04
CA LEU A 66 -7.46 12.44 11.50
C LEU A 66 -6.23 11.55 11.71
N THR A 67 -6.43 10.37 12.33
CA THR A 67 -5.36 9.38 12.50
C THR A 67 -4.83 8.90 11.14
N PHE A 68 -5.72 8.63 10.18
CA PHE A 68 -5.33 8.30 8.81
C PHE A 68 -4.52 9.43 8.16
N ALA A 69 -4.98 10.68 8.29
CA ALA A 69 -4.32 11.84 7.71
C ALA A 69 -2.91 12.01 8.28
N GLU A 70 -2.73 11.82 9.58
CA GLU A 70 -1.43 11.83 10.24
C GLU A 70 -0.52 10.71 9.71
N ASP A 71 -1.01 9.47 9.71
CA ASP A 71 -0.28 8.30 9.22
C ASP A 71 0.17 8.49 7.75
N VAL A 72 -0.69 9.06 6.88
CA VAL A 72 -0.40 9.29 5.46
C VAL A 72 0.49 10.51 5.22
N SER A 73 0.43 11.52 6.08
CA SER A 73 1.30 12.71 6.00
C SER A 73 2.75 12.37 6.36
N GLN A 74 2.95 11.37 7.23
CA GLN A 74 4.28 10.82 7.52
C GLN A 74 4.85 10.00 6.36
N LEU A 75 4.02 9.58 5.40
CA LEU A 75 4.49 8.95 4.16
C LEU A 75 4.91 10.01 3.16
N GLY A 76 6.14 9.89 2.63
CA GLY A 76 6.59 10.68 1.49
C GLY A 76 5.74 10.41 0.24
N ASN A 77 5.70 11.37 -0.69
CA ASN A 77 4.90 11.27 -1.91
C ASN A 77 5.20 10.01 -2.72
N GLU A 78 6.47 9.61 -2.79
CA GLU A 78 6.90 8.41 -3.51
C GLU A 78 6.35 7.12 -2.91
N THR A 79 6.16 7.03 -1.59
CA THR A 79 5.66 5.82 -0.92
C THR A 79 4.13 5.80 -0.88
N ARG A 80 3.49 6.98 -0.79
CA ARG A 80 2.04 7.12 -0.79
C ARG A 80 1.41 6.62 -2.10
N CYS A 81 1.98 6.94 -3.25
CA CYS A 81 1.41 6.56 -4.55
C CYS A 81 1.67 5.09 -4.95
N VAL A 82 2.32 4.29 -4.10
CA VAL A 82 2.63 2.90 -4.40
C VAL A 82 1.43 2.03 -4.08
N TRP A 83 0.54 1.86 -5.06
CA TRP A 83 -0.60 0.95 -4.99
C TRP A 83 -0.61 0.00 -6.19
N PRO A 84 -0.79 -1.32 -6.04
CA PRO A 84 -0.72 -2.15 -4.84
C PRO A 84 0.64 -2.87 -4.81
N LYS A 85 1.71 -2.23 -4.33
CA LYS A 85 2.87 -3.05 -3.91
C LYS A 85 2.56 -3.60 -2.53
N PRO A 86 3.01 -4.83 -2.20
CA PRO A 86 2.87 -5.43 -0.86
C PRO A 86 3.71 -4.71 0.21
N SER A 87 3.99 -3.42 0.04
CA SER A 87 4.57 -2.60 1.09
C SER A 87 3.51 -2.43 2.17
N LEU A 88 3.66 -3.19 3.25
CA LEU A 88 2.84 -3.07 4.47
C LEU A 88 2.76 -1.60 4.94
N VAL A 89 3.79 -0.80 4.65
CA VAL A 89 3.88 0.61 5.04
C VAL A 89 2.81 1.48 4.34
N ALA A 90 2.54 1.26 3.05
CA ALA A 90 1.54 2.04 2.31
C ALA A 90 0.10 1.56 2.58
N LEU A 91 -0.08 0.29 2.96
CA LEU A 91 -1.39 -0.32 3.25
C LEU A 91 -1.87 -0.07 4.69
N ARG A 92 -0.95 0.09 5.64
CA ARG A 92 -1.26 0.22 7.07
C ARG A 92 -2.24 1.34 7.41
N PRO A 93 -2.13 2.56 6.83
CA PRO A 93 -3.09 3.63 7.14
C PRO A 93 -4.51 3.25 6.75
N TYR A 94 -4.68 2.62 5.58
CA TYR A 94 -5.98 2.12 5.13
C TYR A 94 -6.53 1.04 6.04
N GLN A 95 -5.70 0.05 6.43
CA GLN A 95 -6.12 -1.02 7.34
C GLN A 95 -6.65 -0.44 8.65
N ARG A 96 -5.89 0.47 9.28
CA ARG A 96 -6.31 1.17 10.51
C ARG A 96 -7.59 1.96 10.32
N LEU A 97 -7.74 2.68 9.21
CA LEU A 97 -8.97 3.42 8.92
C LEU A 97 -10.18 2.49 8.79
N THR A 98 -10.03 1.37 8.07
CA THR A 98 -11.13 0.40 7.89
C THR A 98 -11.50 -0.30 9.21
N GLU A 99 -10.52 -0.65 10.04
CA GLU A 99 -10.74 -1.24 11.36
C GLU A 99 -11.42 -0.25 12.30
N CYS A 100 -10.95 1.01 12.33
CA CYS A 100 -11.54 2.08 13.11
C CYS A 100 -12.99 2.32 12.70
N ALA A 101 -13.26 2.47 11.39
CA ALA A 101 -14.62 2.67 10.88
C ALA A 101 -15.56 1.52 11.24
N THR A 102 -15.07 0.27 11.17
CA THR A 102 -15.84 -0.92 11.56
C THR A 102 -16.14 -0.93 13.06
N LEU A 103 -15.21 -0.46 13.90
CA LEU A 103 -15.43 -0.33 15.33
C LEU A 103 -16.47 0.75 15.63
N VAL A 104 -16.36 1.91 14.97
CA VAL A 104 -17.30 3.03 15.13
C VAL A 104 -18.72 2.61 14.78
N GLY A 105 -18.92 1.95 13.64
CA GLY A 105 -20.23 1.42 13.27
C GLY A 105 -20.86 0.48 14.26
N LYS A 106 -20.04 -0.44 14.82
CA LYS A 106 -20.49 -1.34 15.88
C LYS A 106 -20.86 -0.61 17.16
N LEU A 107 -20.16 0.47 17.50
CA LEU A 107 -20.42 1.25 18.72
C LEU A 107 -21.67 2.12 18.61
N THR A 108 -21.96 2.64 17.42
CA THR A 108 -23.09 3.56 17.19
C THR A 108 -24.30 2.88 16.54
N ASP A 109 -24.22 1.58 16.27
CA ASP A 109 -25.23 0.79 15.53
C ASP A 109 -25.52 1.39 14.13
N CYS A 110 -24.47 1.83 13.43
CA CYS A 110 -24.56 2.45 12.11
C CYS A 110 -23.96 1.56 11.01
N ARG A 111 -24.45 1.68 9.77
CA ARG A 111 -24.19 0.72 8.69
C ARG A 111 -23.01 1.11 7.79
N ASP A 112 -21.79 0.75 8.18
CA ASP A 112 -20.52 1.37 7.74
C ASP A 112 -20.15 1.38 6.25
N ALA A 113 -20.63 0.42 5.45
CA ALA A 113 -20.04 0.15 4.14
C ALA A 113 -20.18 1.32 3.13
N VAL A 114 -21.31 2.03 3.16
CA VAL A 114 -21.56 3.19 2.27
C VAL A 114 -20.79 4.42 2.77
N VAL A 115 -20.73 4.56 4.10
CA VAL A 115 -19.84 5.42 4.88
C VAL A 115 -18.44 5.55 4.35
N LEU A 116 -17.78 4.44 4.60
CA LEU A 116 -16.38 4.21 4.36
C LEU A 116 -16.06 4.43 2.88
N SER A 117 -16.94 4.03 1.97
CA SER A 117 -16.75 4.24 0.53
C SER A 117 -16.66 5.73 0.16
N ARG A 118 -17.51 6.60 0.74
CA ARG A 118 -17.47 8.05 0.49
C ARG A 118 -16.27 8.72 1.14
N VAL A 119 -15.98 8.36 2.40
CA VAL A 119 -14.80 8.86 3.12
C VAL A 119 -13.52 8.47 2.37
N MET A 120 -13.40 7.21 1.95
CA MET A 120 -12.27 6.75 1.15
C MET A 120 -12.15 7.56 -0.14
N LEU A 121 -13.24 7.77 -0.89
CA LEU A 121 -13.20 8.57 -2.12
C LEU A 121 -12.71 10.01 -1.86
N ALA A 122 -13.18 10.63 -0.79
CA ALA A 122 -12.76 11.98 -0.42
C ALA A 122 -11.28 12.03 0.00
N LEU A 123 -10.81 11.05 0.77
CA LEU A 123 -9.39 10.92 1.13
C LEU A 123 -8.50 10.68 -0.10
N HIS A 124 -8.95 9.87 -1.04
CA HIS A 124 -8.24 9.68 -2.32
C HIS A 124 -8.11 11.00 -3.10
N ARG A 125 -9.15 11.84 -3.12
CA ARG A 125 -9.09 13.16 -3.76
C ARG A 125 -8.14 14.13 -3.06
N ILE A 126 -7.98 14.02 -1.74
CA ILE A 126 -7.12 14.91 -0.96
C ILE A 126 -5.66 14.46 -1.06
N PHE A 127 -5.37 13.19 -0.76
CA PHE A 127 -4.01 12.71 -0.57
C PHE A 127 -3.37 12.09 -1.83
N TYR A 128 -4.18 11.66 -2.80
CA TYR A 128 -3.72 10.85 -3.95
C TYR A 128 -3.98 11.52 -5.32
N VAL A 129 -4.36 12.80 -5.36
CA VAL A 129 -4.65 13.53 -6.61
C VAL A 129 -3.45 13.57 -7.57
N GLY A 130 -2.22 13.56 -7.04
CA GLY A 130 -0.99 13.57 -7.81
C GLY A 130 -0.46 12.18 -8.19
N CYS A 131 -1.14 11.10 -7.79
CA CYS A 131 -0.66 9.75 -8.06
C CYS A 131 -0.97 9.31 -9.50
N PRO A 132 -0.09 8.49 -10.13
CA PRO A 132 -0.37 7.93 -11.44
C PRO A 132 -1.62 7.05 -11.37
N ARG A 133 -2.53 7.24 -12.34
CA ARG A 133 -3.71 6.39 -12.44
C ARG A 133 -3.29 5.01 -12.92
N PRO A 134 -3.82 3.93 -12.32
CA PRO A 134 -3.65 2.61 -12.89
C PRO A 134 -4.22 2.60 -14.32
N PRO A 135 -3.65 1.79 -15.23
CA PRO A 135 -4.18 1.67 -16.58
C PRO A 135 -5.64 1.22 -16.53
N GLU A 136 -6.50 1.91 -17.30
CA GLU A 136 -7.95 1.70 -17.33
C GLU A 136 -8.34 0.31 -17.87
N HIS A 137 -7.44 -0.26 -18.67
CA HIS A 137 -7.51 -1.65 -19.10
C HIS A 137 -6.37 -2.42 -18.44
N MET A 138 -6.71 -3.52 -17.76
CA MET A 138 -5.71 -4.55 -17.44
C MET A 138 -5.13 -5.01 -18.77
N LEU A 139 -3.93 -4.53 -19.07
CA LEU A 139 -3.20 -4.96 -20.25
C LEU A 139 -3.01 -6.47 -20.11
N GLU A 140 -3.62 -7.24 -21.01
CA GLU A 140 -3.24 -8.64 -21.15
C GLU A 140 -1.73 -8.71 -21.32
N ALA A 141 -1.11 -9.69 -20.66
CA ALA A 141 0.30 -9.94 -20.85
C ALA A 141 0.55 -10.10 -22.36
N PRO A 142 1.62 -9.50 -22.92
CA PRO A 142 1.92 -9.65 -24.33
C PRO A 142 1.83 -11.11 -24.79
N PRO A 143 1.26 -11.39 -25.98
CA PRO A 143 0.91 -12.74 -26.39
C PRO A 143 2.11 -13.70 -26.42
N HIS A 144 3.31 -13.19 -26.65
CA HIS A 144 4.55 -13.96 -26.59
C HIS A 144 4.88 -14.45 -25.18
N ILE A 145 4.59 -13.67 -24.13
CA ILE A 145 4.80 -14.08 -22.73
C ILE A 145 3.82 -15.20 -22.38
N ILE A 146 2.55 -15.04 -22.74
CA ILE A 146 1.52 -16.07 -22.53
C ILE A 146 1.92 -17.37 -23.23
N ALA A 147 2.33 -17.30 -24.50
CA ALA A 147 2.79 -18.45 -25.27
C ALA A 147 3.99 -19.15 -24.62
N CYS A 148 4.98 -18.40 -24.12
CA CYS A 148 6.12 -18.96 -23.39
C CYS A 148 5.69 -19.74 -22.14
N PHE A 149 4.78 -19.20 -21.32
CA PHE A 149 4.30 -19.91 -20.12
C PHE A 149 3.54 -21.19 -20.47
N VAL A 150 2.67 -21.14 -21.48
CA VAL A 150 1.90 -22.30 -21.92
C VAL A 150 2.82 -23.40 -22.49
N THR A 151 3.80 -23.03 -23.30
CA THR A 151 4.77 -24.00 -23.87
C THR A 151 5.69 -24.60 -22.81
N LEU A 152 6.18 -23.81 -21.85
CA LEU A 152 7.03 -24.30 -20.76
C LEU A 152 6.29 -25.32 -19.87
N THR A 153 5.06 -25.01 -19.47
CA THR A 153 4.26 -25.89 -18.61
C THR A 153 3.88 -27.20 -19.33
N THR A 154 3.48 -27.11 -20.59
CA THR A 154 3.16 -28.30 -21.40
C THR A 154 4.38 -29.20 -21.65
N THR A 155 5.52 -28.62 -22.05
CA THR A 155 6.76 -29.40 -22.27
C THR A 155 7.26 -30.07 -21.00
N MET A 156 7.22 -29.38 -19.85
CA MET A 156 7.57 -29.98 -18.56
C MET A 156 6.65 -31.14 -18.19
N THR A 157 5.34 -30.99 -18.42
CA THR A 157 4.37 -32.05 -18.12
C THR A 157 4.61 -33.29 -18.98
N ILE A 158 4.89 -33.10 -20.28
CA ILE A 158 5.25 -34.18 -21.20
C ILE A 158 6.55 -34.87 -20.75
N ALA A 159 7.58 -34.10 -20.42
CA ALA A 159 8.86 -34.65 -19.97
C ALA A 159 8.70 -35.49 -18.69
N VAL A 160 7.92 -35.01 -17.72
CA VAL A 160 7.61 -35.76 -16.49
C VAL A 160 6.84 -37.04 -16.80
N ALA A 161 5.86 -36.99 -17.71
CA ALA A 161 5.10 -38.18 -18.11
C ALA A 161 5.99 -39.24 -18.78
N ILE A 162 6.93 -38.83 -19.64
CA ILE A 162 7.92 -39.72 -20.27
C ILE A 162 8.85 -40.33 -19.21
N MET A 163 9.35 -39.52 -18.29
CA MET A 163 10.21 -40.00 -17.20
C MET A 163 9.48 -41.04 -16.34
N LEU A 164 8.21 -40.79 -15.99
CA LEU A 164 7.39 -41.72 -15.21
C LEU A 164 7.04 -43.01 -15.96
N SER A 165 6.84 -42.93 -17.28
CA SER A 165 6.56 -44.12 -18.09
C SER A 165 7.81 -45.00 -18.23
N LEU A 166 8.97 -44.39 -18.44
CA LEU A 166 10.27 -45.08 -18.48
C LEU A 166 10.66 -45.67 -17.13
N SER A 167 10.36 -44.99 -16.01
CA SER A 167 10.65 -45.52 -14.68
C SER A 167 9.74 -46.71 -14.30
N ARG A 168 8.52 -46.77 -14.85
CA ARG A 168 7.59 -47.88 -14.60
C ARG A 168 7.81 -49.09 -15.51
N ASN A 169 8.28 -48.89 -16.74
CA ASN A 169 8.54 -49.97 -17.70
C ASN A 169 9.97 -49.88 -18.23
N PRO A 170 10.97 -50.53 -17.59
CA PRO A 170 12.33 -50.52 -18.11
C PRO A 170 12.35 -51.15 -19.52
N PRO A 171 13.14 -50.61 -20.46
CA PRO A 171 13.15 -51.06 -21.84
C PRO A 171 13.48 -52.56 -21.90
N ILE A 172 12.57 -53.32 -22.53
CA ILE A 172 12.73 -54.75 -22.78
C ILE A 172 13.98 -54.92 -23.64
N LYS A 173 15.04 -55.52 -23.06
CA LYS A 173 16.26 -55.86 -23.80
C LYS A 173 15.92 -56.93 -24.84
N ILE A 174 15.73 -56.52 -26.09
CA ILE A 174 15.60 -57.45 -27.22
C ILE A 174 16.97 -58.11 -27.42
N ARG A 175 17.11 -59.35 -26.96
CA ARG A 175 18.29 -60.19 -27.18
C ARG A 175 18.26 -60.61 -28.66
N ARG A 176 19.15 -60.05 -29.49
CA ARG A 176 19.41 -60.59 -30.82
C ARG A 176 20.15 -61.93 -30.65
N THR A 177 19.48 -63.02 -31.03
CA THR A 177 20.07 -64.34 -31.26
C THR A 177 20.41 -64.48 -32.73
#